data_AF-A0A315R1D7-F1
#
_entry.id   AF-A0A315R1D7-F1
#
_cell.length_a   1.000
_cell.length_b   1.000
_cell.length_c   1.000
_cell.angle_alpha   90.00
_cell.angle_beta   90.00
_cell.angle_gamma   90.00
#
_symmetry.space_group_name_H-M   'P 1'
#
loop_
_entity.id
_entity.type
_entity.pdbx_description
1 polymer ?
#
loop_
_entity_poly.entity_id
_entity_poly.type
_entity_poly.pdbx_seq_one_letter_code
_entity_poly.pdbx_strand_id
1 'polypeptide(L)'
;MQLDGLATGMDTTSMIDQLVALERRPIYNYQQEISEMEQTKGAWRDVNSRLDKLEDRTTDLKLSSTYNSRGASSSDEDVVTASASNDSNEANYSIIVNNVASTQRISGNRLDDSTTAIKDLTGFGSIAAENNIQINGTDITINDSDSLTDISNKINDAEAGVSASIVDNHLVLESTDTGEKNQIALVDDNDLFKSLGVLQTGDNDGSLSTNLMEVQDADTALGLTGSFQIDVEGGTGTGEITVDETTTLNDIKSQIDALGGDLSASVTDEGNGYFSLSINSSTAGSDVKLSNTGTENILADLAFGNRSYQNELQTAEDANIDINGITGITSSTNTFSEAVEGVTFNISTDAEIDSTATISVAKDTGKAADAVQAFVDQYNSVMSFLDGKTDYDEETEKGAVLQGDSTAM
;
A
#
# COMPACT_ATOMS: atom_id res chain seq x y z
N MET A 1 54.95 -43.39 31.69
CA MET A 1 55.48 -43.97 32.95
C MET A 1 56.67 -43.12 33.38
N GLN A 2 56.43 -42.11 34.21
CA GLN A 2 57.48 -41.40 34.93
C GLN A 2 57.87 -42.27 36.13
N LEU A 3 59.17 -42.41 36.39
CA LEU A 3 59.70 -43.22 37.49
C LEU A 3 59.25 -42.64 38.84
N ASP A 4 58.45 -43.42 39.55
CA ASP A 4 57.96 -43.19 40.91
C ASP A 4 59.08 -43.46 41.94
N GLY A 5 58.99 -42.79 43.10
CA GLY A 5 60.05 -42.67 44.11
C GLY A 5 60.61 -44.00 44.63
N LEU A 6 61.66 -44.51 43.98
CA LEU A 6 62.43 -45.66 44.46
C LEU A 6 63.53 -45.20 45.42
N ALA A 7 63.19 -44.87 46.67
CA ALA A 7 64.11 -45.01 47.83
C ALA A 7 63.49 -44.59 49.19
N THR A 8 62.39 -43.85 49.24
CA THR A 8 61.72 -43.44 50.48
C THR A 8 60.22 -43.58 50.27
N GLY A 9 59.51 -44.25 51.17
CA GLY A 9 58.06 -44.51 51.05
C GLY A 9 57.16 -43.27 51.18
N MET A 10 57.44 -42.22 50.41
CA MET A 10 56.65 -41.01 50.30
C MET A 10 55.81 -41.11 49.03
N ASP A 11 54.49 -41.02 49.18
CA ASP A 11 53.54 -40.89 48.07
C ASP A 11 53.68 -39.48 47.46
N THR A 12 54.72 -39.34 46.64
CA THR A 12 55.08 -38.06 46.03
C THR A 12 53.99 -37.54 45.12
N THR A 13 53.22 -38.42 44.48
CA THR A 13 52.08 -38.05 43.63
C THR A 13 50.95 -37.42 44.46
N SER A 14 50.56 -38.04 45.59
CA SER A 14 49.54 -37.49 46.50
C SER A 14 49.98 -36.17 47.15
N MET A 15 51.27 -36.05 47.53
CA MET A 15 51.81 -34.79 48.06
C MET A 15 51.87 -33.70 46.98
N ILE A 16 52.24 -34.04 45.75
CA ILE A 16 52.21 -33.12 44.60
C ILE A 16 50.77 -32.69 44.31
N ASP A 17 49.80 -33.61 44.30
CA ASP A 17 48.38 -33.29 44.08
C ASP A 17 47.82 -32.39 45.18
N GLN A 18 48.17 -32.64 46.45
CA GLN A 18 47.78 -31.77 47.58
C GLN A 18 48.44 -30.39 47.51
N LEU A 19 49.71 -30.30 47.11
CA LEU A 19 50.41 -29.03 46.90
C LEU A 19 49.85 -28.26 45.69
N VAL A 20 49.55 -28.96 44.58
CA VAL A 20 48.90 -28.38 43.40
C VAL A 20 47.49 -27.91 43.74
N ALA A 21 46.74 -28.65 44.56
CA ALA A 21 45.42 -28.22 45.04
C ALA A 21 45.51 -26.98 45.94
N LEU A 22 46.51 -26.91 46.81
CA LEU A 22 46.78 -25.74 47.66
C LEU A 22 47.16 -24.51 46.80
N GLU A 23 48.03 -24.69 45.81
CA GLU A 23 48.46 -23.65 44.88
C GLU A 23 47.33 -23.19 43.93
N ARG A 24 46.32 -24.05 43.68
CA ARG A 24 45.12 -23.72 42.91
C ARG A 24 44.02 -23.00 43.71
N ARG A 25 44.08 -22.99 45.05
CA ARG A 25 43.10 -22.25 45.88
C ARG A 25 42.92 -20.78 45.49
N PRO A 26 43.99 -19.98 45.29
CA PRO A 26 43.81 -18.59 44.86
C PRO A 26 43.08 -18.49 43.51
N ILE A 27 43.34 -19.40 42.57
CA ILE A 27 42.65 -19.43 41.28
C ILE A 27 41.15 -19.73 41.47
N TYR A 28 40.81 -20.68 42.33
CA TYR A 28 39.41 -21.00 42.65
C TYR A 28 38.69 -19.81 43.29
N ASN A 29 39.34 -19.11 44.23
CA ASN A 29 38.80 -17.91 44.86
C ASN A 29 38.55 -16.80 43.81
N TYR A 30 39.51 -16.55 42.91
CA TYR A 30 39.33 -15.57 41.83
C TYR A 30 38.23 -15.98 40.84
N GLN A 31 38.10 -17.27 40.50
CA GLN A 31 37.01 -17.75 39.65
C GLN A 31 35.64 -17.54 40.31
N GLN A 32 35.54 -17.75 41.62
CA GLN A 32 34.33 -17.47 42.38
C GLN A 32 34.03 -15.96 42.43
N GLU A 33 35.03 -15.14 42.70
CA GLU A 33 34.92 -13.67 42.71
C GLU A 33 34.49 -13.13 41.33
N ILE A 34 35.03 -13.68 40.24
CA ILE A 34 34.62 -13.36 38.86
C ILE A 34 33.14 -13.71 38.65
N SER A 35 32.71 -14.90 39.06
CA SER A 35 31.31 -15.33 38.93
C SER A 35 30.35 -14.42 39.71
N GLU A 36 30.72 -14.03 40.93
CA GLU A 36 29.96 -13.08 41.74
C GLU A 36 29.89 -11.69 41.08
N MET A 37 31.03 -11.17 40.61
CA MET A 37 31.07 -9.90 39.86
C MET A 37 30.25 -9.93 38.57
N GLU A 38 30.23 -11.05 37.84
CA GLU A 38 29.41 -11.22 36.64
C GLU A 38 27.91 -11.18 36.97
N GLN A 39 27.49 -11.79 38.08
CA GLN A 39 26.11 -11.73 38.57
C GLN A 39 25.73 -10.30 39.00
N THR A 40 26.60 -9.61 39.74
CA THR A 40 26.40 -8.21 40.13
C THR A 40 26.27 -7.29 38.92
N LYS A 41 27.14 -7.47 37.93
CA LYS A 41 27.08 -6.73 36.66
C LYS A 41 25.79 -7.00 35.89
N GLY A 42 25.33 -8.25 35.87
CA GLY A 42 24.03 -8.63 35.30
C GLY A 42 22.88 -7.93 36.00
N ALA A 43 22.85 -8.00 37.34
CA ALA A 43 21.82 -7.35 38.15
C ALA A 43 21.77 -5.83 37.91
N TRP A 44 22.93 -5.15 37.88
CA TRP A 44 22.99 -3.71 37.59
C TRP A 44 22.52 -3.34 36.18
N ARG A 45 22.79 -4.18 35.17
CA ARG A 45 22.26 -3.97 33.82
C ARG A 45 20.74 -4.10 33.77
N ASP A 46 20.19 -5.06 34.52
CA ASP A 46 18.74 -5.22 34.63
C ASP A 46 18.09 -4.05 35.37
N VAL A 47 18.72 -3.54 36.45
CA VAL A 47 18.29 -2.30 37.12
C VAL A 47 18.27 -1.15 36.12
N ASN A 48 19.36 -0.94 35.36
CA ASN A 48 19.43 0.14 34.38
C ASN A 48 18.31 0.04 33.35
N SER A 49 18.11 -1.14 32.75
CA SER A 49 17.05 -1.34 31.77
C SER A 49 15.65 -1.07 32.34
N ARG A 50 15.41 -1.41 33.61
CA ARG A 50 14.12 -1.14 34.29
C ARG A 50 13.96 0.34 34.63
N LEU A 51 15.03 1.03 35.01
CA LEU A 51 15.03 2.47 35.25
C LEU A 51 14.83 3.26 33.96
N ASP A 52 15.48 2.86 32.86
CA ASP A 52 15.28 3.44 31.53
C ASP A 52 13.80 3.35 31.13
N LYS A 53 13.19 2.17 31.29
CA LYS A 53 11.75 1.98 31.04
C LYS A 53 10.87 2.83 31.97
N LEU A 54 11.27 3.03 33.22
CA LEU A 54 10.54 3.89 34.15
C LEU A 54 10.64 5.35 33.74
N GLU A 55 11.80 5.79 33.26
CA GLU A 55 12.01 7.12 32.69
C GLU A 55 11.11 7.35 31.47
N ASP A 56 11.01 6.36 30.57
CA ASP A 56 10.10 6.42 29.42
C ASP A 56 8.66 6.64 29.87
N ARG A 57 8.15 5.82 30.81
CA ARG A 57 6.79 5.97 31.34
C ARG A 57 6.56 7.30 32.05
N THR A 58 7.59 7.82 32.73
CA THR A 58 7.53 9.13 33.36
C THR A 58 7.46 10.24 32.32
N THR A 59 8.17 10.09 31.21
CA THR A 59 8.17 11.05 30.10
C THR A 59 6.80 11.09 29.43
N ASP A 60 6.18 9.94 29.18
CA ASP A 60 4.81 9.85 28.65
C ASP A 60 3.82 10.65 29.51
N LEU A 61 3.92 10.55 30.84
CA LEU A 61 3.06 11.28 31.79
C LEU A 61 3.31 12.79 31.84
N LYS A 62 4.42 13.29 31.29
CA LYS A 62 4.72 14.73 31.22
C LYS A 62 4.17 15.38 29.95
N LEU A 63 3.82 14.59 28.93
CA LEU A 63 3.32 15.11 27.66
C LEU A 63 1.87 15.55 27.79
N SER A 64 1.55 16.75 27.29
CA SER A 64 0.17 17.26 27.25
C SER A 64 -0.73 16.41 26.35
N SER A 65 -0.17 15.81 25.29
CA SER A 65 -0.88 14.91 24.37
C SER A 65 -1.49 13.70 25.08
N THR A 66 -0.84 13.19 26.13
CA THR A 66 -1.34 12.08 26.96
C THR A 66 -2.68 12.41 27.62
N TYR A 67 -2.88 13.69 28.00
CA TYR A 67 -4.08 14.15 28.69
C TYR A 67 -5.09 14.84 27.79
N ASN A 68 -4.68 15.27 26.61
CA ASN A 68 -5.54 15.90 25.61
C ASN A 68 -5.92 14.93 24.49
N SER A 69 -5.74 13.62 24.71
CA SER A 69 -6.06 12.65 23.69
C SER A 69 -7.55 12.63 23.37
N ARG A 70 -7.84 12.42 22.09
CA ARG A 70 -9.17 12.27 21.54
C ARG A 70 -9.39 10.82 21.14
N GLY A 71 -10.64 10.41 21.25
CA GLY A 71 -11.14 9.13 20.77
C GLY A 71 -12.36 9.40 19.89
N ALA A 72 -12.53 8.55 18.88
CA ALA A 72 -13.75 8.49 18.09
C ALA A 72 -14.39 7.11 18.32
N SER A 73 -15.70 7.09 18.48
CA SER A 73 -16.49 5.86 18.57
C SER A 73 -17.60 5.90 17.54
N SER A 74 -17.87 4.78 16.87
CA SER A 74 -19.00 4.66 15.96
C SER A 74 -20.23 4.09 16.64
N SER A 75 -21.42 4.49 16.19
CA SER A 75 -22.66 3.79 16.52
C SER A 75 -22.81 2.47 15.76
N ASP A 76 -22.12 2.33 14.63
CA ASP A 76 -22.12 1.15 13.76
C ASP A 76 -20.74 1.00 13.08
N GLU A 77 -19.91 0.10 13.63
CA GLU A 77 -18.54 -0.13 13.15
C GLU A 77 -18.50 -0.96 11.86
N ASP A 78 -19.58 -1.66 11.50
CA ASP A 78 -19.68 -2.41 10.25
C ASP A 78 -19.92 -1.48 9.05
N VAL A 79 -20.34 -0.24 9.30
CA VAL A 79 -20.56 0.81 8.29
C VAL A 79 -19.41 1.81 8.26
N VAL A 80 -19.11 2.45 9.38
CA VAL A 80 -18.06 3.49 9.47
C VAL A 80 -17.27 3.34 10.76
N THR A 81 -15.95 3.41 10.65
CA THR A 81 -15.06 3.62 11.78
C THR A 81 -14.40 4.99 11.66
N ALA A 82 -13.84 5.50 12.76
CA ALA A 82 -13.15 6.77 12.72
C ALA A 82 -11.98 6.80 13.71
N SER A 83 -11.01 7.65 13.40
CA SER A 83 -9.94 8.03 14.32
C SER A 83 -9.91 9.55 14.48
N ALA A 84 -9.50 10.00 15.65
CA ALA A 84 -9.47 11.41 16.01
C ALA A 84 -8.06 11.80 16.48
N SER A 85 -7.52 12.88 15.92
CA SER A 85 -6.27 13.48 16.37
C SER A 85 -6.48 14.26 17.67
N ASN A 86 -5.39 14.55 18.39
CA ASN A 86 -5.47 15.28 19.67
C ASN A 86 -6.00 16.73 19.52
N ASP A 87 -5.92 17.29 18.30
CA ASP A 87 -6.38 18.65 17.99
C ASP A 87 -7.84 18.67 17.51
N SER A 88 -8.47 17.50 17.36
CA SER A 88 -9.87 17.42 16.95
C SER A 88 -10.82 17.97 18.02
N ASN A 89 -11.90 18.59 17.53
CA ASN A 89 -12.96 19.12 18.38
C ASN A 89 -13.92 18.00 18.84
N GLU A 90 -14.44 18.15 20.06
CA GLU A 90 -15.49 17.25 20.56
C GLU A 90 -16.79 17.55 19.81
N ALA A 91 -17.31 16.55 19.09
CA ALA A 91 -18.49 16.68 18.25
C ALA A 91 -19.07 15.31 17.90
N ASN A 92 -20.32 15.31 17.45
CA ASN A 92 -20.95 14.15 16.83
C ASN A 92 -21.14 14.42 15.34
N TYR A 93 -20.80 13.44 14.51
CA TYR A 93 -20.92 13.49 13.06
C TYR A 93 -21.89 12.39 12.62
N SER A 94 -23.02 12.78 12.03
CA SER A 94 -23.93 11.87 11.35
C SER A 94 -23.40 11.62 9.94
N ILE A 95 -23.09 10.37 9.63
CA ILE A 95 -22.58 9.92 8.35
C ILE A 95 -23.68 9.13 7.62
N ILE A 96 -23.86 9.40 6.34
CA ILE A 96 -24.68 8.59 5.42
C ILE A 96 -23.77 8.15 4.28
N VAL A 97 -23.78 6.84 3.97
CA VAL A 97 -22.99 6.28 2.87
C VAL A 97 -23.84 6.25 1.61
N ASN A 98 -23.50 7.08 0.62
CA ASN A 98 -24.19 7.09 -0.67
C ASN A 98 -23.53 6.12 -1.64
N ASN A 99 -22.20 6.02 -1.59
CA ASN A 99 -21.42 5.07 -2.38
C ASN A 99 -20.13 4.67 -1.67
N VAL A 100 -19.62 3.49 -1.98
CA VAL A 100 -18.35 2.95 -1.49
C VAL A 100 -17.35 2.92 -2.63
N ALA A 101 -16.11 3.32 -2.39
CA ALA A 101 -15.09 3.29 -3.41
C ALA A 101 -14.80 1.84 -3.84
N SER A 102 -14.81 1.60 -5.15
CA SER A 102 -14.58 0.28 -5.76
C SER A 102 -13.41 0.29 -6.74
N THR A 103 -12.76 -0.86 -6.88
CA THR A 103 -11.81 -1.14 -7.96
C THR A 103 -12.57 -1.45 -9.25
N GLN A 104 -11.93 -1.24 -10.40
CA GLN A 104 -12.48 -1.73 -11.67
C GLN A 104 -12.07 -3.18 -11.87
N ARG A 105 -13.01 -4.03 -12.30
CA ARG A 105 -12.73 -5.41 -12.70
C ARG A 105 -13.30 -5.70 -14.07
N ILE A 106 -12.43 -6.13 -14.98
CA ILE A 106 -12.77 -6.48 -16.36
C ILE A 106 -12.32 -7.91 -16.66
N SER A 107 -13.00 -8.57 -17.59
CA SER A 107 -12.69 -9.95 -17.96
C SER A 107 -12.70 -10.16 -19.47
N GLY A 108 -11.77 -10.98 -19.94
CA GLY A 108 -11.72 -11.45 -21.32
C GLY A 108 -12.74 -12.57 -21.60
N ASN A 109 -12.67 -13.14 -22.80
CA ASN A 109 -13.40 -14.35 -23.17
C ASN A 109 -12.80 -15.60 -22.49
N ARG A 110 -13.64 -16.62 -22.30
CA ARG A 110 -13.18 -17.95 -21.88
C ARG A 110 -12.33 -18.60 -22.96
N LEU A 111 -11.13 -19.02 -22.60
CA LEU A 111 -10.26 -19.80 -23.48
C LEU A 111 -10.36 -21.31 -23.19
N ASP A 112 -10.02 -22.13 -24.17
CA ASP A 112 -10.07 -23.59 -24.01
C ASP A 112 -8.99 -24.11 -23.04
N ASP A 113 -7.82 -23.45 -22.98
CA ASP A 113 -6.71 -23.79 -22.11
C ASP A 113 -5.90 -22.54 -21.73
N SER A 114 -5.39 -22.47 -20.48
CA SER A 114 -4.64 -21.31 -19.97
C SER A 114 -3.11 -21.44 -20.10
N THR A 115 -2.62 -22.61 -20.52
CA THR A 115 -1.19 -22.97 -20.57
C THR A 115 -0.66 -23.17 -21.99
N THR A 116 -1.56 -23.35 -22.94
CA THR A 116 -1.26 -23.41 -24.38
C THR A 116 -0.93 -22.02 -24.88
N ALA A 117 0.06 -21.94 -25.78
CA ALA A 117 0.44 -20.69 -26.43
C ALA A 117 -0.76 -20.06 -27.16
N ILE A 118 -0.92 -18.74 -27.07
CA ILE A 118 -2.07 -18.03 -27.66
C ILE A 118 -2.23 -18.27 -29.16
N LYS A 119 -1.12 -18.47 -29.90
CA LYS A 119 -1.16 -18.81 -31.34
C LYS A 119 -1.74 -20.19 -31.66
N ASP A 120 -1.68 -21.11 -30.71
CA ASP A 120 -2.11 -22.50 -30.86
C ASP A 120 -3.55 -22.71 -30.32
N LEU A 121 -4.13 -21.68 -29.69
CA LEU A 121 -5.48 -21.72 -29.15
C LEU A 121 -6.55 -21.62 -30.24
N THR A 122 -7.57 -22.46 -30.12
CA THR A 122 -8.75 -22.41 -30.99
C THR A 122 -9.61 -21.20 -30.65
N GLY A 123 -9.99 -20.42 -31.66
CA GLY A 123 -10.84 -19.23 -31.49
C GLY A 123 -10.08 -17.90 -31.49
N PHE A 124 -8.75 -17.91 -31.43
CA PHE A 124 -7.94 -16.75 -31.76
C PHE A 124 -7.77 -16.63 -33.27
N GLY A 125 -7.85 -15.39 -33.78
CA GLY A 125 -7.43 -15.07 -35.14
C GLY A 125 -5.92 -15.23 -35.33
N SER A 126 -5.40 -14.85 -36.49
CA SER A 126 -3.95 -14.72 -36.65
C SER A 126 -3.44 -13.59 -35.75
N ILE A 127 -2.67 -13.92 -34.71
CA ILE A 127 -2.03 -12.94 -33.82
C ILE A 127 -0.64 -12.62 -34.38
N ALA A 128 -0.16 -11.38 -34.19
CA ALA A 128 1.22 -11.02 -34.53
C ALA A 128 2.22 -11.76 -33.62
N ALA A 129 3.43 -12.00 -34.13
CA ALA A 129 4.48 -12.71 -33.39
C ALA A 129 4.88 -11.98 -32.08
N GLU A 130 4.81 -10.65 -32.11
CA GLU A 130 5.06 -9.75 -31.01
C GLU A 130 3.91 -8.73 -30.97
N ASN A 131 3.35 -8.51 -29.79
CA ASN A 131 2.24 -7.60 -29.54
C ASN A 131 2.66 -6.70 -28.38
N ASN A 132 2.74 -5.39 -28.61
CA ASN A 132 2.98 -4.43 -27.55
C ASN A 132 1.63 -3.97 -27.00
N ILE A 133 1.40 -4.23 -25.73
CA ILE A 133 0.25 -3.74 -24.99
C ILE A 133 0.71 -2.66 -24.01
N GLN A 134 -0.13 -1.68 -23.76
CA GLN A 134 0.04 -0.77 -22.63
C GLN A 134 -1.14 -0.94 -21.67
N ILE A 135 -0.81 -1.09 -20.40
CA ILE A 135 -1.78 -1.06 -19.29
C ILE A 135 -1.40 0.12 -18.42
N ASN A 136 -2.31 1.07 -18.24
CA ASN A 136 -2.04 2.32 -17.52
C ASN A 136 -0.70 2.97 -17.95
N GLY A 137 -0.43 2.95 -19.26
CA GLY A 137 0.75 3.59 -19.86
C GLY A 137 2.05 2.80 -19.73
N THR A 138 2.05 1.68 -19.02
CA THR A 138 3.21 0.77 -18.92
C THR A 138 3.23 -0.18 -20.09
N ASP A 139 4.30 -0.14 -20.89
CA ASP A 139 4.54 -1.07 -22.00
C ASP A 139 4.81 -2.50 -21.52
N ILE A 140 4.16 -3.46 -22.15
CA ILE A 140 4.30 -4.90 -21.88
C ILE A 140 4.35 -5.63 -23.21
N THR A 141 5.41 -6.38 -23.44
CA THR A 141 5.57 -7.17 -24.66
C THR A 141 5.01 -8.59 -24.49
N ILE A 142 4.02 -8.95 -25.30
CA ILE A 142 3.42 -10.29 -25.36
C ILE A 142 3.79 -10.96 -26.69
N ASN A 143 4.37 -12.16 -26.61
CA ASN A 143 4.70 -12.97 -27.77
C ASN A 143 3.56 -13.94 -28.11
N ASP A 144 3.45 -14.31 -29.38
CA ASP A 144 2.47 -15.32 -29.84
C ASP A 144 2.64 -16.71 -29.18
N SER A 145 3.83 -16.98 -28.66
CA SER A 145 4.19 -18.20 -27.94
C SER A 145 3.80 -18.20 -26.47
N ASP A 146 3.42 -17.04 -25.93
CA ASP A 146 3.03 -16.91 -24.53
C ASP A 146 1.65 -17.53 -24.31
N SER A 147 1.44 -18.17 -23.16
CA SER A 147 0.12 -18.64 -22.73
C SER A 147 -0.65 -17.56 -21.96
N LEU A 148 -1.93 -17.80 -21.67
CA LEU A 148 -2.70 -16.90 -20.78
C LEU A 148 -2.02 -16.73 -19.42
N THR A 149 -1.40 -17.80 -18.91
CA THR A 149 -0.63 -17.79 -17.66
C THR A 149 0.59 -16.88 -17.77
N ASP A 150 1.31 -16.94 -18.90
CA ASP A 150 2.46 -16.07 -19.14
C ASP A 150 2.04 -14.60 -19.28
N ILE A 151 0.92 -14.33 -19.97
CA ILE A 151 0.35 -12.98 -20.08
C ILE A 151 -0.01 -12.44 -18.70
N SER A 152 -0.74 -13.21 -17.88
CA SER A 152 -1.10 -12.80 -16.52
C SER A 152 0.13 -12.49 -15.66
N ASN A 153 1.17 -13.31 -15.75
CA ASN A 153 2.42 -13.08 -15.01
C ASN A 153 3.13 -11.83 -15.51
N LYS A 154 3.26 -11.64 -16.82
CA LYS A 154 3.89 -10.45 -17.40
C LYS A 154 3.17 -9.16 -17.02
N ILE A 155 1.84 -9.18 -16.92
CA ILE A 155 1.06 -8.04 -16.44
C ILE A 155 1.35 -7.75 -14.97
N ASN A 156 1.36 -8.78 -14.12
CA ASN A 156 1.67 -8.61 -12.69
C ASN A 156 3.12 -8.15 -12.45
N ASP A 157 4.07 -8.67 -13.22
CA ASP A 157 5.50 -8.32 -13.13
C ASP A 157 5.79 -6.90 -13.64
N ALA A 158 4.91 -6.33 -14.47
CA ALA A 158 5.03 -4.97 -14.98
C ALA A 158 4.63 -3.89 -13.97
N GLU A 159 3.99 -4.26 -12.85
CA GLU A 159 3.54 -3.35 -11.78
C GLU A 159 2.70 -2.15 -12.31
N ALA A 160 1.89 -2.38 -13.34
CA ALA A 160 1.13 -1.36 -14.05
C ALA A 160 -0.12 -0.82 -13.30
N GLY A 161 -0.18 -0.95 -11.98
CA GLY A 161 -1.38 -0.59 -11.18
C GLY A 161 -2.60 -1.48 -11.44
N VAL A 162 -2.38 -2.67 -12.01
CA VAL A 162 -3.41 -3.67 -12.31
C VAL A 162 -2.92 -5.04 -11.87
N SER A 163 -3.80 -5.81 -11.24
CA SER A 163 -3.61 -7.22 -10.92
C SER A 163 -4.30 -8.08 -11.98
N ALA A 164 -3.54 -8.94 -12.65
CA ALA A 164 -4.04 -9.95 -13.56
C ALA A 164 -4.19 -11.31 -12.86
N SER A 165 -5.31 -11.97 -13.10
CA SER A 165 -5.56 -13.34 -12.63
C SER A 165 -6.29 -14.15 -13.68
N ILE A 166 -6.30 -15.48 -13.49
CA ILE A 166 -7.01 -16.41 -14.37
C ILE A 166 -8.12 -17.10 -13.61
N VAL A 167 -9.36 -16.91 -14.06
CA VAL A 167 -10.55 -17.51 -13.46
C VAL A 167 -11.30 -18.30 -14.52
N ASP A 168 -11.38 -19.64 -14.38
CA ASP A 168 -12.00 -20.53 -15.37
C ASP A 168 -11.50 -20.25 -16.81
N ASN A 169 -10.19 -20.11 -17.00
CA ASN A 169 -9.55 -19.73 -18.27
C ASN A 169 -9.99 -18.38 -18.86
N HIS A 170 -10.52 -17.46 -18.06
CA HIS A 170 -10.66 -16.05 -18.42
C HIS A 170 -9.48 -15.27 -17.86
N LEU A 171 -8.90 -14.36 -18.66
CA LEU A 171 -8.06 -13.31 -18.10
C LEU A 171 -8.99 -12.33 -17.35
N VAL A 172 -8.68 -12.06 -16.10
CA VAL A 172 -9.37 -11.06 -15.27
C VAL A 172 -8.34 -10.02 -14.89
N LEU A 173 -8.63 -8.76 -15.18
CA LEU A 173 -7.80 -7.62 -14.80
C LEU A 173 -8.57 -6.81 -13.76
N GLU A 174 -7.91 -6.45 -12.68
CA GLU A 174 -8.47 -5.67 -11.58
C GLU A 174 -7.54 -4.52 -11.21
N SER A 175 -8.06 -3.30 -11.07
CA SER A 175 -7.24 -2.17 -10.61
C SER A 175 -6.75 -2.41 -9.19
N THR A 176 -5.52 -2.00 -8.87
CA THR A 176 -4.98 -2.16 -7.50
C THR A 176 -5.63 -1.21 -6.50
N ASP A 177 -6.01 -0.04 -6.99
CA ASP A 177 -6.59 1.04 -6.20
C ASP A 177 -8.04 1.30 -6.62
N THR A 178 -8.85 1.76 -5.65
CA THR A 178 -10.27 2.11 -5.86
C THR A 178 -10.42 3.51 -6.44
N GLY A 179 -11.61 3.86 -6.92
CA GLY A 179 -11.93 5.22 -7.33
C GLY A 179 -11.90 5.42 -8.84
N GLU A 180 -12.69 6.37 -9.34
CA GLU A 180 -12.93 6.61 -10.77
C GLU A 180 -11.64 6.94 -11.54
N LYS A 181 -10.67 7.58 -10.88
CA LYS A 181 -9.35 7.87 -11.48
C LYS A 181 -8.49 6.62 -11.74
N ASN A 182 -8.77 5.52 -11.05
CA ASN A 182 -8.00 4.28 -11.14
C ASN A 182 -8.66 3.27 -12.09
N GLN A 183 -9.49 3.76 -13.02
CA GLN A 183 -9.92 2.96 -14.17
C GLN A 183 -8.70 2.45 -14.94
N ILE A 184 -8.78 1.19 -15.34
CA ILE A 184 -7.82 0.52 -16.20
C ILE A 184 -7.84 1.24 -17.56
N ALA A 185 -6.68 1.54 -18.10
CA ALA A 185 -6.53 2.01 -19.47
C ALA A 185 -5.79 0.95 -20.27
N LEU A 186 -6.41 0.45 -21.35
CA LEU A 186 -5.84 -0.59 -22.20
C LEU A 186 -5.59 -0.07 -23.61
N VAL A 187 -4.38 -0.27 -24.08
CA VAL A 187 -3.96 0.03 -25.45
C VAL A 187 -3.21 -1.18 -25.99
N ASP A 188 -3.43 -1.53 -27.25
CA ASP A 188 -2.66 -2.54 -27.96
C ASP A 188 -2.35 -2.10 -29.39
N ASP A 189 -1.23 -2.57 -29.92
CA ASP A 189 -0.81 -2.32 -31.30
C ASP A 189 -1.37 -3.33 -32.30
N ASN A 190 -1.78 -4.50 -31.84
CA ASN A 190 -2.17 -5.65 -32.68
C ASN A 190 -3.49 -6.30 -32.23
N ASP A 191 -4.39 -5.54 -31.61
CA ASP A 191 -5.74 -6.02 -31.22
C ASP A 191 -5.72 -7.28 -30.34
N LEU A 192 -4.67 -7.45 -29.53
CA LEU A 192 -4.54 -8.58 -28.62
C LEU A 192 -5.69 -8.58 -27.60
N PHE A 193 -6.06 -7.44 -27.02
CA PHE A 193 -7.15 -7.36 -26.06
C PHE A 193 -8.52 -7.57 -26.70
N LYS A 194 -8.71 -7.16 -27.96
CA LYS A 194 -9.92 -7.54 -28.73
C LYS A 194 -9.98 -9.05 -28.94
N SER A 195 -8.85 -9.67 -29.29
CA SER A 195 -8.73 -11.12 -29.49
C SER A 195 -8.95 -11.92 -28.20
N LEU A 196 -8.42 -11.42 -27.08
CA LEU A 196 -8.68 -11.94 -25.73
C LEU A 196 -10.10 -11.67 -25.26
N GLY A 197 -10.90 -10.90 -25.99
CA GLY A 197 -12.26 -10.53 -25.61
C GLY A 197 -12.35 -9.63 -24.40
N VAL A 198 -11.29 -8.91 -24.06
CA VAL A 198 -11.29 -7.88 -23.01
C VAL A 198 -11.95 -6.61 -23.54
N LEU A 199 -11.71 -6.28 -24.82
CA LEU A 199 -12.22 -5.08 -25.49
C LEU A 199 -13.23 -5.44 -26.59
N GLN A 200 -14.21 -4.55 -26.84
CA GLN A 200 -15.35 -4.84 -27.69
C GLN A 200 -14.98 -5.19 -29.13
N THR A 201 -15.47 -6.35 -29.61
CA THR A 201 -15.33 -6.78 -31.01
C THR A 201 -16.37 -6.05 -31.86
N GLY A 202 -16.07 -4.79 -32.18
CA GLY A 202 -17.01 -3.91 -32.87
C GLY A 202 -16.45 -2.52 -33.11
N ASP A 203 -15.47 -2.11 -32.31
CA ASP A 203 -14.67 -0.91 -32.52
C ASP A 203 -13.65 -1.15 -33.65
N ASN A 204 -14.18 -1.40 -34.84
CA ASN A 204 -13.51 -0.97 -36.07
C ASN A 204 -13.88 0.50 -36.24
N ASP A 205 -13.47 1.35 -35.31
CA ASP A 205 -13.84 2.76 -35.39
C ASP A 205 -12.58 3.54 -35.72
N GLY A 206 -12.58 4.10 -36.93
CA GLY A 206 -11.71 5.21 -37.24
C GLY A 206 -11.86 6.35 -36.23
N SER A 207 -12.83 6.32 -35.32
CA SER A 207 -12.92 7.21 -34.17
C SER A 207 -12.39 6.64 -32.84
N LEU A 208 -11.60 7.44 -32.12
CA LEU A 208 -11.29 7.30 -30.70
C LEU A 208 -11.87 8.50 -29.95
N SER A 209 -12.29 8.33 -28.70
CA SER A 209 -12.68 9.48 -27.87
C SER A 209 -12.14 9.34 -26.46
N THR A 210 -11.88 10.47 -25.82
CA THR A 210 -11.73 10.53 -24.36
C THR A 210 -13.09 10.24 -23.71
N ASN A 211 -13.06 9.84 -22.44
CA ASN A 211 -14.22 9.97 -21.57
C ASN A 211 -14.58 11.43 -21.29
N LEU A 212 -15.62 11.62 -20.47
CA LEU A 212 -15.98 12.89 -19.84
C LEU A 212 -14.79 13.41 -19.01
N MET A 213 -14.13 14.44 -19.50
CA MET A 213 -13.17 15.22 -18.71
C MET A 213 -13.87 16.34 -17.97
N GLU A 214 -13.67 16.41 -16.66
CA GLU A 214 -14.12 17.55 -15.88
C GLU A 214 -13.18 18.75 -16.11
N VAL A 215 -13.63 19.70 -16.92
CA VAL A 215 -12.93 20.96 -17.18
C VAL A 215 -13.96 22.09 -17.24
N GLN A 216 -13.66 23.26 -16.65
CA GLN A 216 -14.63 24.36 -16.63
C GLN A 216 -15.06 24.77 -18.05
N ASP A 217 -14.14 24.71 -19.01
CA ASP A 217 -14.38 24.82 -20.45
C ASP A 217 -13.25 24.13 -21.25
N ALA A 218 -13.43 23.98 -22.57
CA ALA A 218 -12.45 23.36 -23.46
C ALA A 218 -11.14 24.16 -23.65
N ASP A 219 -11.08 25.41 -23.18
CA ASP A 219 -9.91 26.30 -23.21
C ASP A 219 -9.23 26.39 -21.81
N THR A 220 -9.68 25.58 -20.85
CA THR A 220 -9.08 25.50 -19.53
C THR A 220 -7.82 24.66 -19.61
N ALA A 221 -6.72 25.18 -19.05
CA ALA A 221 -5.46 24.46 -18.98
C ALA A 221 -5.63 23.16 -18.19
N LEU A 222 -5.22 22.04 -18.77
CA LEU A 222 -5.40 20.72 -18.17
C LEU A 222 -4.47 20.49 -16.97
N GLY A 223 -3.36 21.23 -16.88
CA GLY A 223 -2.36 21.03 -15.82
C GLY A 223 -1.62 19.70 -15.92
N LEU A 224 -1.69 19.03 -17.08
CA LEU A 224 -1.08 17.75 -17.36
C LEU A 224 0.24 17.94 -18.11
N THR A 225 1.14 16.96 -18.06
CA THR A 225 2.36 16.97 -18.86
C THR A 225 2.61 15.60 -19.47
N GLY A 226 2.99 15.53 -20.74
CA GLY A 226 3.35 14.28 -21.39
C GLY A 226 3.30 14.37 -22.90
N SER A 227 3.46 13.23 -23.57
CA SER A 227 3.37 13.15 -25.03
C SER A 227 2.84 11.79 -25.46
N PHE A 228 2.08 11.76 -26.53
CA PHE A 228 1.59 10.51 -27.11
C PHE A 228 1.67 10.56 -28.64
N GLN A 229 1.90 9.40 -29.24
CA GLN A 229 1.90 9.21 -30.68
C GLN A 229 0.52 8.75 -31.14
N ILE A 230 0.12 9.23 -32.30
CA ILE A 230 -1.05 8.79 -33.06
C ILE A 230 -0.54 8.09 -34.31
N ASP A 231 -1.15 6.98 -34.68
CA ASP A 231 -0.90 6.27 -35.94
C ASP A 231 -2.19 5.68 -36.49
N VAL A 232 -2.52 5.95 -37.75
CA VAL A 232 -3.68 5.36 -38.42
C VAL A 232 -3.26 4.11 -39.17
N GLU A 233 -3.75 2.94 -38.76
CA GLU A 233 -3.40 1.68 -39.37
C GLU A 233 -3.85 1.62 -40.83
N GLY A 234 -2.89 1.43 -41.76
CA GLY A 234 -3.17 1.45 -43.20
C GLY A 234 -3.52 2.83 -43.76
N GLY A 235 -3.44 3.88 -42.93
CA GLY A 235 -3.65 5.28 -43.27
C GLY A 235 -2.36 6.07 -43.45
N THR A 236 -2.47 7.40 -43.41
CA THR A 236 -1.36 8.35 -43.54
C THR A 236 -1.18 9.29 -42.35
N GLY A 237 -2.17 9.34 -41.47
CA GLY A 237 -2.21 10.14 -40.27
C GLY A 237 -1.32 9.51 -39.22
N THR A 238 -0.19 10.15 -38.95
CA THR A 238 0.76 9.70 -37.93
C THR A 238 1.48 10.92 -37.38
N GLY A 239 1.75 10.94 -36.08
CA GLY A 239 2.46 12.06 -35.46
C GLY A 239 2.41 12.07 -33.94
N GLU A 240 3.24 12.90 -33.34
CA GLU A 240 3.34 13.07 -31.89
C GLU A 240 2.58 14.31 -31.44
N ILE A 241 1.82 14.16 -30.36
CA ILE A 241 1.12 15.22 -29.65
C ILE A 241 1.86 15.46 -28.33
N THR A 242 2.13 16.72 -28.02
CA THR A 242 2.77 17.10 -26.75
C THR A 242 1.77 17.89 -25.90
N VAL A 243 1.70 17.54 -24.62
CA VAL A 243 0.88 18.19 -23.61
C VAL A 243 1.81 18.78 -22.56
N ASP A 244 1.64 20.06 -22.28
CA ASP A 244 2.26 20.77 -21.16
C ASP A 244 1.18 21.32 -20.20
N GLU A 245 1.60 21.84 -19.05
CA GLU A 245 0.69 22.32 -18.00
C GLU A 245 -0.30 23.39 -18.49
N THR A 246 0.00 24.06 -19.61
CA THR A 246 -0.83 25.12 -20.20
C THR A 246 -1.72 24.63 -21.34
N THR A 247 -1.52 23.40 -21.80
CA THR A 247 -2.24 22.82 -22.94
C THR A 247 -3.70 22.57 -22.57
N THR A 248 -4.60 22.93 -23.50
CA THR A 248 -6.05 22.78 -23.39
C THR A 248 -6.59 21.67 -24.30
N LEU A 249 -7.86 21.28 -24.15
CA LEU A 249 -8.50 20.33 -25.07
C LEU A 249 -8.53 20.85 -26.52
N ASN A 250 -8.75 22.16 -26.70
CA ASN A 250 -8.72 22.79 -28.01
C ASN A 250 -7.30 22.86 -28.61
N ASP A 251 -6.27 22.97 -27.78
CA ASP A 251 -4.89 22.90 -28.24
C ASP A 251 -4.55 21.48 -28.71
N ILE A 252 -4.95 20.45 -27.96
CA ILE A 252 -4.76 19.04 -28.36
C ILE A 252 -5.50 18.78 -29.68
N LYS A 253 -6.77 19.18 -29.78
CA LYS A 253 -7.55 19.10 -31.02
C LYS A 253 -6.81 19.75 -32.20
N SER A 254 -6.27 20.96 -31.98
CA SER A 254 -5.55 21.71 -33.00
C SER A 254 -4.23 21.04 -33.41
N GLN A 255 -3.50 20.45 -32.46
CA GLN A 255 -2.29 19.67 -32.75
C GLN A 255 -2.63 18.45 -33.63
N ILE A 256 -3.72 17.74 -33.31
CA ILE A 256 -4.16 16.56 -34.08
C ILE A 256 -4.59 16.96 -35.50
N ASP A 257 -5.42 18.00 -35.64
CA ASP A 257 -5.84 18.51 -36.95
C ASP A 257 -4.64 19.01 -37.78
N ALA A 258 -3.57 19.46 -37.13
CA ALA A 258 -2.35 19.92 -37.79
C ALA A 258 -1.44 18.77 -38.29
N LEU A 259 -1.57 17.55 -37.75
CA LEU A 259 -0.88 16.36 -38.29
C LEU A 259 -1.36 16.06 -39.72
N GLY A 260 -2.63 16.31 -39.99
CA GLY A 260 -3.24 16.12 -41.30
C GLY A 260 -3.34 14.64 -41.71
N GLY A 261 -3.27 14.39 -43.03
CA GLY A 261 -3.55 13.06 -43.58
C GLY A 261 -5.04 12.75 -43.51
N ASP A 262 -5.36 11.63 -42.89
CA ASP A 262 -6.71 11.13 -42.67
C ASP A 262 -7.26 11.41 -41.26
N LEU A 263 -6.48 12.05 -40.37
CA LEU A 263 -6.88 12.42 -39.01
C LEU A 263 -7.71 13.71 -38.95
N SER A 264 -8.65 13.74 -38.00
CA SER A 264 -9.39 14.93 -37.58
C SER A 264 -9.79 14.81 -36.11
N ALA A 265 -9.88 15.91 -35.39
CA ALA A 265 -10.32 15.92 -34.00
C ALA A 265 -11.51 16.88 -33.76
N SER A 266 -12.34 16.54 -32.77
CA SER A 266 -13.49 17.33 -32.33
C SER A 266 -13.57 17.35 -30.81
N VAL A 267 -13.90 18.50 -30.22
CA VAL A 267 -14.23 18.61 -28.80
C VAL A 267 -15.74 18.83 -28.67
N THR A 268 -16.39 18.06 -27.81
CA THR A 268 -17.85 18.11 -27.57
C THR A 268 -18.10 18.49 -26.11
N ASP A 269 -19.08 19.36 -25.89
CA ASP A 269 -19.60 19.71 -24.55
C ASP A 269 -20.68 18.69 -24.16
N GLU A 270 -20.42 17.91 -23.11
CA GLU A 270 -21.32 16.88 -22.56
C GLU A 270 -22.24 17.45 -21.46
N GLY A 271 -22.08 18.74 -21.11
CA GLY A 271 -22.83 19.44 -20.06
C GLY A 271 -22.22 19.30 -18.66
N ASN A 272 -22.69 20.14 -17.72
CA ASN A 272 -22.24 20.16 -16.31
C ASN A 272 -20.71 20.33 -16.10
N GLY A 273 -19.98 20.93 -17.05
CA GLY A 273 -18.53 21.07 -16.96
C GLY A 273 -17.75 19.85 -17.45
N TYR A 274 -18.39 18.98 -18.22
CA TYR A 274 -17.74 17.84 -18.85
C TYR A 274 -17.58 18.03 -20.34
N PHE A 275 -16.39 17.71 -20.85
CA PHE A 275 -16.06 17.76 -22.27
C PHE A 275 -15.43 16.44 -22.72
N SER A 276 -15.64 16.08 -23.98
CA SER A 276 -15.02 14.91 -24.62
C SER A 276 -14.21 15.35 -25.84
N LEU A 277 -13.03 14.76 -26.06
CA LEU A 277 -12.20 14.96 -27.25
C LEU A 277 -12.24 13.67 -28.08
N SER A 278 -12.77 13.76 -29.29
CA SER A 278 -12.81 12.65 -30.25
C SER A 278 -11.82 12.88 -31.39
N ILE A 279 -11.06 11.85 -31.72
CA ILE A 279 -10.15 11.72 -32.86
C ILE A 279 -10.84 10.84 -33.89
N ASN A 280 -10.72 11.14 -35.17
CA ASN A 280 -11.41 10.46 -36.26
C ASN A 280 -10.47 10.27 -37.45
N SER A 281 -10.54 9.11 -38.09
CA SER A 281 -9.89 8.76 -39.33
C SER A 281 -10.92 8.72 -40.45
N SER A 282 -10.60 9.39 -41.55
CA SER A 282 -11.39 9.36 -42.79
C SER A 282 -11.10 8.12 -43.66
N THR A 283 -10.13 7.29 -43.29
CA THR A 283 -9.84 6.02 -43.98
C THR A 283 -10.76 4.93 -43.47
N ALA A 284 -11.62 4.43 -44.35
CA ALA A 284 -12.61 3.43 -43.99
C ALA A 284 -11.97 2.09 -43.59
N GLY A 285 -12.28 1.63 -42.37
CA GLY A 285 -11.77 0.37 -41.82
C GLY A 285 -10.32 0.45 -41.33
N SER A 286 -9.79 1.66 -41.13
CA SER A 286 -8.49 1.90 -40.48
C SER A 286 -8.70 2.29 -39.03
N ASP A 287 -7.92 1.67 -38.15
CA ASP A 287 -7.93 1.98 -36.71
C ASP A 287 -7.01 3.17 -36.42
N VAL A 288 -7.46 4.08 -35.55
CA VAL A 288 -6.55 5.05 -34.93
C VAL A 288 -5.90 4.37 -33.74
N LYS A 289 -4.57 4.33 -33.71
CA LYS A 289 -3.76 3.80 -32.63
C LYS A 289 -3.13 4.98 -31.89
N LEU A 290 -3.20 4.94 -30.57
CA LEU A 290 -2.47 5.86 -29.70
C LEU A 290 -1.40 5.06 -28.96
N SER A 291 -0.23 5.63 -28.76
CA SER A 291 0.77 5.06 -27.87
C SER A 291 1.41 6.17 -27.07
N ASN A 292 1.59 5.96 -25.77
CA ASN A 292 2.30 6.93 -24.96
C ASN A 292 3.78 7.01 -25.38
N THR A 293 4.34 8.21 -25.51
CA THR A 293 5.77 8.41 -25.84
C THR A 293 6.54 9.08 -24.71
N GLY A 294 5.85 9.57 -23.67
CA GLY A 294 6.41 10.21 -22.49
C GLY A 294 6.60 9.27 -21.30
N THR A 295 7.17 9.80 -20.21
CA THR A 295 7.31 9.08 -18.93
C THR A 295 6.05 9.13 -18.06
N GLU A 296 5.16 10.09 -18.32
CA GLU A 296 3.87 10.30 -17.65
C GLU A 296 2.77 9.65 -18.51
N ASN A 297 1.74 9.05 -17.90
CA ASN A 297 0.66 8.39 -18.64
C ASN A 297 -0.42 9.39 -19.09
N ILE A 298 -0.04 10.22 -20.05
CA ILE A 298 -0.92 11.26 -20.58
C ILE A 298 -2.17 10.68 -21.24
N LEU A 299 -2.14 9.45 -21.77
CA LEU A 299 -3.33 8.85 -22.37
C LEU A 299 -4.39 8.51 -21.32
N ALA A 300 -4.01 7.95 -20.16
CA ALA A 300 -4.97 7.73 -19.07
C ALA A 300 -5.40 9.05 -18.41
N ASP A 301 -4.50 10.01 -18.22
CA ASP A 301 -4.87 11.32 -17.69
C ASP A 301 -5.82 12.06 -18.64
N LEU A 302 -5.63 11.88 -19.95
CA LEU A 302 -6.54 12.36 -20.96
C LEU A 302 -7.79 11.47 -21.12
N ALA A 303 -7.90 10.38 -20.37
CA ALA A 303 -8.94 9.37 -20.50
C ALA A 303 -9.12 8.81 -21.93
N PHE A 304 -8.05 8.83 -22.74
CA PHE A 304 -7.95 8.10 -24.00
C PHE A 304 -7.61 6.64 -23.69
N GLY A 305 -8.37 5.71 -24.27
CA GLY A 305 -8.21 4.27 -23.98
C GLY A 305 -9.35 3.67 -23.18
N ASN A 306 -10.43 4.42 -22.92
CA ASN A 306 -11.69 3.82 -22.48
C ASN A 306 -12.39 3.15 -23.66
N ARG A 307 -11.80 2.05 -24.11
CA ARG A 307 -12.41 1.13 -25.07
C ARG A 307 -13.51 0.39 -24.32
N SER A 308 -14.70 0.37 -24.91
CA SER A 308 -15.84 -0.38 -24.37
C SER A 308 -15.40 -1.79 -23.98
N TYR A 309 -15.43 -2.10 -22.68
CA TYR A 309 -15.07 -3.42 -22.19
C TYR A 309 -16.15 -4.42 -22.61
N GLN A 310 -15.74 -5.58 -23.15
CA GLN A 310 -16.73 -6.62 -23.47
C GLN A 310 -17.47 -7.09 -22.23
N ASN A 311 -16.74 -7.21 -21.12
CA ASN A 311 -17.25 -7.73 -19.87
C ASN A 311 -16.60 -6.97 -18.71
N GLU A 312 -17.18 -5.81 -18.39
CA GLU A 312 -16.92 -5.09 -17.15
C GLU A 312 -17.75 -5.71 -16.02
N LEU A 313 -17.06 -6.40 -15.11
CA LEU A 313 -17.67 -7.09 -13.98
C LEU A 313 -17.96 -6.13 -12.82
N GLN A 314 -17.17 -5.06 -12.72
CA GLN A 314 -17.28 -4.03 -11.69
C GLN A 314 -16.66 -2.73 -12.21
N THR A 315 -17.37 -1.61 -12.05
CA THR A 315 -16.89 -0.26 -12.35
C THR A 315 -16.03 0.26 -11.19
N ALA A 316 -15.01 1.04 -11.52
CA ALA A 316 -14.32 1.85 -10.52
C ALA A 316 -15.15 3.09 -10.19
N GLU A 317 -15.48 3.25 -8.92
CA GLU A 317 -16.29 4.36 -8.40
C GLU A 317 -15.61 4.97 -7.18
N ASP A 318 -15.81 6.28 -7.00
CA ASP A 318 -15.38 6.99 -5.80
C ASP A 318 -16.36 6.75 -4.64
N ALA A 319 -15.82 6.76 -3.41
CA ALA A 319 -16.67 6.79 -2.22
C ALA A 319 -17.38 8.14 -2.15
N ASN A 320 -18.64 8.12 -1.76
CA ASN A 320 -19.47 9.31 -1.61
C ASN A 320 -20.25 9.22 -0.31
N ILE A 321 -20.09 10.22 0.56
CA ILE A 321 -20.76 10.29 1.84
C ILE A 321 -21.39 11.66 2.08
N ASP A 322 -22.37 11.67 2.99
CA ASP A 322 -22.89 12.89 3.58
C ASP A 322 -22.45 13.00 5.04
N ILE A 323 -21.99 14.19 5.46
CA ILE A 323 -21.61 14.47 6.84
C ILE A 323 -22.48 15.60 7.39
N ASN A 324 -23.28 15.32 8.43
CA ASN A 324 -24.16 16.29 9.08
C ASN A 324 -25.10 17.03 8.09
N GLY A 325 -25.49 16.36 6.99
CA GLY A 325 -26.34 16.92 5.94
C GLY A 325 -25.60 17.74 4.87
N ILE A 326 -24.26 17.83 4.93
CA ILE A 326 -23.44 18.28 3.81
C ILE A 326 -23.29 17.10 2.86
N THR A 327 -23.75 17.28 1.62
CA THR A 327 -23.87 16.19 0.64
C THR A 327 -22.75 16.18 -0.38
N GLY A 328 -22.41 15.00 -0.90
CA GLY A 328 -21.49 14.85 -2.04
C GLY A 328 -20.02 15.02 -1.67
N ILE A 329 -19.62 14.58 -0.48
CA ILE A 329 -18.21 14.53 -0.08
C ILE A 329 -17.62 13.27 -0.70
N THR A 330 -16.67 13.43 -1.62
CA THR A 330 -16.07 12.33 -2.38
C THR A 330 -14.64 12.00 -1.96
N SER A 331 -14.23 10.76 -2.20
CA SER A 331 -12.85 10.30 -2.05
C SER A 331 -12.60 9.14 -3.02
N SER A 332 -11.41 9.07 -3.63
CA SER A 332 -11.01 7.92 -4.44
C SER A 332 -10.83 6.65 -3.61
N THR A 333 -10.81 6.77 -2.28
CA THR A 333 -10.71 5.64 -1.35
C THR A 333 -11.88 5.62 -0.38
N ASN A 334 -12.02 4.54 0.37
CA ASN A 334 -12.96 4.48 1.49
C ASN A 334 -12.49 5.25 2.74
N THR A 335 -11.44 6.07 2.62
CA THR A 335 -10.90 6.90 3.70
C THR A 335 -11.14 8.37 3.42
N PHE A 336 -11.64 9.10 4.43
CA PHE A 336 -11.88 10.54 4.38
C PHE A 336 -11.11 11.22 5.51
N SER A 337 -9.89 11.69 5.23
CA SER A 337 -9.03 12.40 6.18
C SER A 337 -9.12 13.92 6.10
N GLU A 338 -9.64 14.46 4.99
CA GLU A 338 -9.71 15.90 4.73
C GLU A 338 -11.13 16.47 4.89
N ALA A 339 -12.13 15.61 5.04
CA ALA A 339 -13.53 16.00 5.16
C ALA A 339 -13.82 16.78 6.45
N VAL A 340 -13.13 16.44 7.54
CA VAL A 340 -13.21 17.11 8.84
C VAL A 340 -11.82 17.24 9.44
N GLU A 341 -11.44 18.45 9.85
CA GLU A 341 -10.12 18.72 10.42
C GLU A 341 -9.87 17.84 11.67
N GLY A 342 -8.80 17.03 11.60
CA GLY A 342 -8.35 16.17 12.69
C GLY A 342 -9.19 14.90 12.90
N VAL A 343 -10.14 14.59 12.01
CA VAL A 343 -10.91 13.33 12.08
C VAL A 343 -10.77 12.59 10.76
N THR A 344 -10.36 11.33 10.83
CA THR A 344 -10.31 10.44 9.68
C THR A 344 -11.43 9.43 9.79
N PHE A 345 -12.34 9.41 8.81
CA PHE A 345 -13.39 8.40 8.68
C PHE A 345 -12.91 7.28 7.74
N ASN A 346 -13.23 6.03 8.08
CA ASN A 346 -13.02 4.89 7.20
C ASN A 346 -14.36 4.19 7.01
N ILE A 347 -14.85 4.18 5.77
CA ILE A 347 -16.07 3.51 5.37
C ILE A 347 -15.74 2.02 5.14
N SER A 348 -16.61 1.14 5.61
CA SER A 348 -16.48 -0.29 5.34
C SER A 348 -16.71 -0.56 3.85
N THR A 349 -15.93 -1.47 3.27
CA THR A 349 -16.10 -1.90 1.88
C THR A 349 -17.43 -2.63 1.66
N ASP A 350 -18.02 -3.18 2.73
CA ASP A 350 -19.29 -3.92 2.69
C ASP A 350 -20.47 -3.05 3.18
N ALA A 351 -20.26 -1.74 3.38
CA ALA A 351 -21.33 -0.84 3.80
C ALA A 351 -22.47 -0.83 2.77
N GLU A 352 -23.71 -1.03 3.24
CA GLU A 352 -24.88 -0.92 2.38
C GLU A 352 -25.11 0.55 1.97
N ILE A 353 -25.56 0.77 0.73
CA ILE A 353 -25.98 2.10 0.28
C ILE A 353 -27.12 2.61 1.16
N ASP A 354 -27.10 3.90 1.49
CA ASP A 354 -28.01 4.60 2.41
C ASP A 354 -27.88 4.18 3.88
N SER A 355 -26.89 3.34 4.23
CA SER A 355 -26.60 3.04 5.63
C SER A 355 -26.05 4.26 6.37
N THR A 356 -26.31 4.31 7.68
CA THR A 356 -26.04 5.51 8.49
C THR A 356 -25.29 5.14 9.77
N ALA A 357 -24.29 5.94 10.14
CA ALA A 357 -23.58 5.81 11.40
C ALA A 357 -23.37 7.19 12.04
N THR A 358 -23.33 7.25 13.38
CA THR A 358 -22.93 8.44 14.12
C THR A 358 -21.55 8.23 14.72
N ILE A 359 -20.59 9.08 14.33
CA ILE A 359 -19.27 9.13 14.92
C ILE A 359 -19.27 10.15 16.05
N SER A 360 -18.91 9.71 17.26
CA SER A 360 -18.79 10.56 18.44
C SER A 360 -17.32 10.79 18.75
N VAL A 361 -16.85 12.03 18.64
CA VAL A 361 -15.49 12.44 19.03
C VAL A 361 -15.54 13.04 20.42
N ALA A 362 -14.77 12.45 21.34
CA ALA A 362 -14.73 12.86 22.73
C ALA A 362 -13.31 12.79 23.28
N LYS A 363 -13.11 13.35 24.48
CA LYS A 363 -11.87 13.16 25.24
C LYS A 363 -11.68 11.69 25.61
N ASP A 364 -10.54 11.14 25.27
CA ASP A 364 -10.14 9.79 25.68
C ASP A 364 -9.46 9.86 27.05
N THR A 365 -10.25 9.69 28.11
CA THR A 365 -9.72 9.62 29.49
C THR A 365 -9.08 8.27 29.80
N GLY A 366 -9.31 7.25 28.97
CA GLY A 366 -8.76 5.91 29.14
C GLY A 366 -7.25 5.91 28.96
N LYS A 367 -6.75 6.52 27.88
CA LYS A 367 -5.31 6.63 27.62
C LYS A 367 -4.52 7.28 28.76
N ALA A 368 -5.06 8.32 29.38
CA ALA A 368 -4.42 8.96 30.53
C ALA A 368 -4.39 8.01 31.75
N ALA A 369 -5.47 7.27 32.00
CA ALA A 369 -5.51 6.27 33.07
C ALA A 369 -4.52 5.12 32.81
N ASP A 370 -4.47 4.62 31.57
CA ASP A 370 -3.57 3.54 31.15
C ASP A 370 -2.10 3.95 31.27
N ALA A 371 -1.75 5.19 30.90
CA ALA A 371 -0.40 5.73 31.07
C ALA A 371 0.01 5.78 32.56
N VAL A 372 -0.91 6.21 33.44
CA VAL A 372 -0.66 6.23 34.89
C VAL A 372 -0.49 4.82 35.43
N GLN A 373 -1.33 3.87 35.00
CA GLN A 373 -1.23 2.47 35.40
C GLN A 373 0.10 1.85 34.96
N ALA A 374 0.50 2.09 33.70
CA ALA A 374 1.76 1.60 33.16
C ALA A 374 2.98 2.14 33.93
N PHE A 375 2.95 3.40 34.37
CA PHE A 375 3.98 3.96 35.24
C PHE A 375 4.02 3.26 36.61
N VAL A 376 2.87 3.08 37.26
CA VAL A 376 2.78 2.40 38.57
C VAL A 376 3.31 0.97 38.47
N ASP A 377 2.94 0.24 37.43
CA ASP A 377 3.39 -1.14 37.21
C ASP A 377 4.91 -1.19 37.01
N GLN A 378 5.47 -0.28 36.21
CA GLN A 378 6.92 -0.22 35.98
C GLN A 378 7.68 0.18 37.25
N TYR A 379 7.16 1.14 38.03
CA TYR A 379 7.74 1.52 39.32
C TYR A 379 7.77 0.34 40.30
N ASN A 380 6.64 -0.36 40.45
CA ASN A 380 6.55 -1.55 41.29
C ASN A 380 7.51 -2.65 40.80
N SER A 381 7.69 -2.79 39.48
CA SER A 381 8.63 -3.74 38.90
C SER A 381 10.10 -3.39 39.21
N VAL A 382 10.46 -2.11 39.23
CA VAL A 382 11.79 -1.65 39.69
C VAL A 382 11.96 -1.96 41.17
N MET A 383 11.00 -1.55 42.01
CA MET A 383 11.09 -1.71 43.45
C MET A 383 11.19 -3.18 43.84
N SER A 384 10.32 -4.03 43.30
CA SER A 384 10.34 -5.48 43.57
C SER A 384 11.64 -6.15 43.11
N PHE A 385 12.24 -5.69 42.02
CA PHE A 385 13.53 -6.21 41.57
C PHE A 385 14.67 -5.78 42.49
N LEU A 386 14.70 -4.51 42.90
CA LEU A 386 15.71 -4.02 43.84
C LEU A 386 15.59 -4.74 45.18
N ASP A 387 14.39 -4.81 45.74
CA ASP A 387 14.11 -5.55 46.98
C ASP A 387 14.68 -6.97 46.88
N GLY A 388 14.29 -7.75 45.86
CA GLY A 388 14.78 -9.11 45.68
C GLY A 388 16.28 -9.24 45.39
N LYS A 389 16.97 -8.17 45.00
CA LYS A 389 18.43 -8.15 44.78
C LYS A 389 19.21 -7.58 45.96
N THR A 390 18.56 -6.90 46.91
CA THR A 390 19.17 -6.36 48.13
C THR A 390 18.75 -7.10 49.40
N ASP A 391 17.79 -8.02 49.31
CA ASP A 391 17.26 -8.77 50.46
C ASP A 391 18.28 -9.74 51.09
N TYR A 392 18.00 -10.14 52.32
CA TYR A 392 18.73 -11.17 53.05
C TYR A 392 17.88 -12.43 53.20
N ASP A 393 18.40 -13.57 52.76
CA ASP A 393 17.74 -14.86 52.95
C ASP A 393 18.13 -15.43 54.32
N GLU A 394 17.18 -15.40 55.27
CA GLU A 394 17.34 -15.93 56.63
C GLU A 394 17.51 -17.47 56.67
N GLU A 395 17.01 -18.21 55.67
CA GLU A 395 17.10 -19.67 55.63
C GLU A 395 18.47 -20.14 55.14
N THR A 396 19.04 -19.41 54.16
CA THR A 396 20.38 -19.71 53.64
C THR A 396 21.50 -18.88 54.28
N GLU A 397 21.15 -17.97 55.19
CA GLU A 397 22.01 -16.98 55.85
C GLU A 397 22.85 -16.15 54.87
N LYS A 398 22.35 -15.94 53.65
CA LYS A 398 23.08 -15.29 52.55
C LYS A 398 22.38 -14.04 52.06
N GLY A 399 23.20 -13.03 51.76
CA GLY A 399 22.74 -11.84 51.08
C GLY A 399 22.52 -12.04 49.60
N ALA A 400 21.52 -11.34 49.06
CA ALA A 400 21.35 -11.21 47.63
C ALA A 400 22.53 -10.43 47.00
N VAL A 401 22.64 -10.54 45.68
CA VAL A 401 23.82 -10.13 44.89
C VAL A 401 24.17 -8.63 45.03
N LEU A 402 23.21 -7.78 45.40
CA LEU A 402 23.40 -6.33 45.60
C LEU A 402 23.28 -5.90 47.07
N GLN A 403 23.22 -6.84 48.02
CA GLN A 403 23.05 -6.48 49.42
C GLN A 403 24.26 -5.67 49.94
N GLY A 404 23.97 -4.52 50.56
CA GLY A 404 24.98 -3.60 51.09
C GLY A 404 25.57 -2.63 50.05
N ASP A 405 25.17 -2.72 48.78
CA ASP A 405 25.50 -1.70 47.78
C ASP A 405 24.67 -0.43 48.06
N SER A 406 25.36 0.66 48.42
CA SER A 406 24.72 1.95 48.73
C SER A 406 24.02 2.60 47.54
N THR A 407 24.27 2.12 46.33
CA THR A 407 23.63 2.63 45.11
C THR A 407 22.26 1.97 44.88
N ALA A 408 22.04 0.79 45.47
CA ALA A 408 20.79 0.03 45.36
C ALA A 408 19.82 0.30 46.52
N MET A 409 20.27 1.00 47.57
CA MET A 409 19.49 1.46 48.74
C MET A 409 19.19 2.96 48.63
#